data_AF-A0A3F3H6U5-F1
#
_entry.id   AF-A0A3F3H6U5-F1
#
_cell.length_a   1.000
_cell.length_b   1.000
_cell.length_c   1.000
_cell.angle_alpha   90.00
_cell.angle_beta   90.00
_cell.angle_gamma   90.00
#
_symmetry.space_group_name_H-M   'P 1'
#
loop_
_entity.id
_entity.type
_entity.pdbx_description
1 polymer ?
#
loop_
_entity_poly.entity_id
_entity_poly.type
_entity_poly.pdbx_seq_one_letter_code
_entity_poly.pdbx_strand_id
1 'polypeptide(L)'
;MAENNFFTRSRQSREEKKRAKLRQQVEKEYAKEHPDEITVVQPENRAEMRLTKKGRFELGSDGQLTEKGRTDRLAYRYNRGMIFVALLIVATYLFFFFVNFN
;
A
#
# COMPACT_ATOMS: atom_id res chain seq x y z
N MET A 1 -1.81 51.85 24.70
CA MET A 1 -2.65 50.70 24.29
C MET A 1 -1.89 49.93 23.20
N ALA A 2 -1.06 48.97 23.59
CA ALA A 2 -0.32 48.11 22.65
C ALA A 2 -0.96 46.71 22.71
N GLU A 3 -2.00 46.52 21.89
CA GLU A 3 -2.94 45.42 22.01
C GLU A 3 -2.57 44.25 21.07
N ASN A 4 -2.28 43.09 21.67
CA ASN A 4 -2.68 41.75 21.23
C ASN A 4 -2.32 41.21 19.82
N ASN A 5 -1.35 41.75 19.09
CA ASN A 5 -0.99 41.27 17.74
C ASN A 5 -0.46 39.81 17.64
N PHE A 6 0.12 39.24 18.71
CA PHE A 6 0.63 37.87 18.69
C PHE A 6 -0.49 36.82 18.83
N PHE A 7 -1.45 37.09 19.70
CA PHE A 7 -2.57 36.18 19.97
C PHE A 7 -3.53 36.07 18.78
N THR A 8 -3.79 37.18 18.08
CA THR A 8 -4.63 37.21 16.87
C THR A 8 -4.03 36.37 15.74
N ARG A 9 -2.72 36.49 15.49
CA ARG A 9 -2.00 35.71 14.47
C ARG A 9 -2.02 34.21 14.76
N SER A 10 -1.90 33.82 16.04
CA SER A 10 -1.97 32.42 16.46
C SER A 10 -3.35 31.79 16.29
N ARG A 11 -4.42 32.58 16.50
CA ARG A 11 -5.82 32.13 16.29
C ARG A 11 -6.14 31.98 14.81
N GLN A 12 -5.71 32.94 13.98
CA GLN A 12 -5.85 32.87 12.52
C GLN A 12 -5.17 31.61 11.94
N SER A 13 -3.93 31.30 12.35
CA SER A 13 -3.24 30.07 11.93
C SER A 13 -3.97 28.77 12.33
N ARG A 14 -4.61 28.74 13.50
CA ARG A 14 -5.40 27.58 13.95
C ARG A 14 -6.69 27.43 13.16
N GLU A 15 -7.34 28.54 12.82
CA GLU A 15 -8.56 28.53 11.99
C GLU A 15 -8.27 28.10 10.56
N GLU A 16 -7.17 28.57 9.97
CA GLU A 16 -6.69 28.11 8.65
C GLU A 16 -6.42 26.61 8.65
N LYS A 17 -5.74 26.07 9.67
CA LYS A 17 -5.50 24.63 9.81
C LYS A 17 -6.79 23.83 9.95
N LYS A 18 -7.80 24.35 10.67
CA LYS A 18 -9.12 23.70 10.78
C LYS A 18 -9.84 23.68 9.44
N ARG A 19 -9.82 24.79 8.70
CA ARG A 19 -10.42 24.89 7.35
C ARG A 19 -9.75 23.93 6.38
N ALA A 20 -8.42 23.82 6.41
CA ALA A 20 -7.69 22.86 5.58
C ALA A 20 -8.07 21.40 5.88
N LYS A 21 -8.23 21.05 7.16
CA LYS A 21 -8.69 19.70 7.56
C LYS A 21 -10.12 19.40 7.11
N LEU A 22 -11.02 20.37 7.23
CA LEU A 22 -12.40 20.24 6.77
C LEU A 22 -12.47 20.05 5.24
N ARG A 23 -11.68 20.82 4.48
CA ARG A 23 -11.57 20.64 3.02
C ARG A 23 -11.10 19.24 2.67
N GLN A 24 -10.04 18.75 3.33
CA GLN A 24 -9.57 17.38 3.11
C GLN A 24 -10.58 16.30 3.49
N GLN A 25 -11.43 16.55 4.50
CA GLN A 25 -12.50 15.60 4.86
C GLN A 25 -13.59 15.58 3.80
N VAL A 26 -14.06 16.75 3.35
CA VAL A 26 -15.07 16.87 2.30
C VAL A 26 -14.58 16.28 0.98
N GLU A 27 -13.33 16.54 0.58
CA GLU A 27 -12.74 15.95 -0.62
C GLU A 27 -12.67 14.42 -0.53
N LYS A 28 -12.36 13.87 0.65
CA LYS A 28 -12.36 12.42 0.89
C LYS A 28 -13.76 11.82 0.87
N GLU A 29 -14.76 12.51 1.40
CA GLU A 29 -16.15 12.06 1.39
C GLU A 29 -16.71 12.08 -0.04
N TYR A 30 -16.46 13.16 -0.78
CA TYR A 30 -16.82 13.27 -2.18
C TYR A 30 -16.18 12.17 -3.05
N ALA A 31 -14.89 11.88 -2.85
CA ALA A 31 -14.20 10.78 -3.54
C ALA A 31 -14.72 9.39 -3.16
N LYS A 32 -15.38 9.23 -2.01
CA LYS A 32 -16.06 7.98 -1.63
C LYS A 32 -17.44 7.85 -2.30
N GLU A 33 -18.16 8.96 -2.44
CA GLU A 33 -19.48 8.99 -3.08
C GLU A 33 -19.41 8.88 -4.61
N HIS A 34 -18.31 9.33 -5.20
CA HIS A 34 -18.02 9.19 -6.62
C HIS A 34 -16.79 8.30 -6.84
N PRO A 35 -16.93 6.98 -6.70
CA PRO A 35 -15.85 6.07 -7.06
C PRO A 35 -15.68 6.10 -8.58
N ASP A 36 -14.57 6.66 -9.05
CA ASP A 36 -14.16 6.50 -10.44
C ASP A 36 -14.00 5.01 -10.76
N GLU A 37 -14.53 4.56 -11.91
CA GLU A 37 -14.36 3.19 -12.35
C GLU A 37 -12.89 2.95 -12.70
N ILE A 38 -12.16 2.27 -11.80
CA ILE A 38 -10.74 1.99 -11.98
C ILE A 38 -10.59 0.92 -13.05
N THR A 39 -10.16 1.34 -14.25
CA THR A 39 -9.87 0.43 -15.36
C THR A 39 -8.47 -0.16 -15.19
N VAL A 40 -8.27 -1.37 -15.72
CA VAL A 40 -6.94 -2.01 -15.71
C VAL A 40 -6.08 -1.39 -16.81
N VAL A 41 -4.90 -0.91 -16.42
CA VAL A 41 -3.96 -0.23 -17.33
C VAL A 41 -2.59 -0.90 -17.29
N GLN A 42 -1.84 -0.79 -18.37
CA GLN A 42 -0.45 -1.25 -18.40
C GLN A 42 0.47 -0.22 -17.74
N PRO A 43 1.47 -0.66 -16.95
CA PRO A 43 2.45 0.25 -16.37
C PRO A 43 3.34 0.88 -17.44
N GLU A 44 3.40 2.20 -17.49
CA GLU A 44 4.19 2.95 -18.47
C GLU A 44 5.46 3.53 -17.81
N ASN A 45 5.31 4.02 -16.58
CA ASN A 45 6.40 4.70 -15.87
C ASN A 45 7.30 3.73 -15.10
N ARG A 46 8.55 4.13 -14.85
CA ARG A 46 9.49 3.34 -14.02
C ARG A 46 8.96 3.08 -12.61
N ALA A 47 8.24 4.05 -12.04
CA ALA A 47 7.62 3.92 -10.72
C ALA A 47 6.52 2.85 -10.71
N GLU A 48 5.63 2.88 -11.71
CA GLU A 48 4.56 1.90 -11.92
C GLU A 48 5.12 0.50 -12.23
N MET A 49 6.17 0.42 -13.05
CA MET A 49 6.89 -0.82 -13.33
C MET A 49 7.51 -1.42 -12.07
N ARG A 50 7.99 -0.59 -11.13
CA ARG A 50 8.47 -1.07 -9.83
C ARG A 50 7.33 -1.56 -8.95
N LEU A 51 6.18 -0.87 -8.98
CA LEU A 51 5.00 -1.21 -8.19
C LEU A 51 4.40 -2.56 -8.63
N THR A 52 4.23 -2.75 -9.95
CA THR A 52 3.69 -3.97 -10.58
C THR A 52 4.70 -5.10 -10.69
N LYS A 53 5.95 -4.89 -10.27
CA LYS A 53 7.05 -5.84 -10.44
C LYS A 53 7.24 -6.26 -11.91
N LYS A 54 7.34 -5.27 -12.79
CA LYS A 54 7.41 -5.41 -14.27
C LYS A 54 6.13 -6.01 -14.86
N GLY A 55 4.96 -5.49 -14.46
CA GLY A 55 3.67 -5.92 -15.00
C GLY A 55 3.15 -7.27 -14.49
N ARG A 56 3.73 -7.82 -13.41
CA ARG A 56 3.23 -9.07 -12.80
C ARG A 56 1.98 -8.89 -11.96
N PHE A 57 1.73 -7.68 -11.47
CA PHE A 57 0.56 -7.35 -10.67
C PHE A 57 -0.25 -6.30 -11.41
N GLU A 58 -1.57 -6.43 -11.37
CA GLU A 58 -2.49 -5.53 -12.05
C GLU A 58 -2.43 -4.10 -11.50
N LEU A 59 -2.36 -3.13 -12.41
CA LEU A 59 -2.35 -1.71 -12.13
C LEU A 59 -3.68 -1.09 -12.55
N GLY A 60 -4.22 -0.23 -11.69
CA GLY A 60 -5.39 0.59 -11.98
C GLY A 60 -5.02 1.87 -12.72
N SER A 61 -6.01 2.48 -13.37
CA SER A 61 -5.92 3.81 -14.00
C SER A 61 -5.55 4.93 -13.03
N ASP A 62 -5.71 4.69 -11.73
CA ASP A 62 -5.30 5.58 -10.64
C ASP A 62 -3.79 5.54 -10.35
N GLY A 63 -3.03 4.72 -11.08
CA GLY A 63 -1.59 4.51 -10.87
C GLY A 63 -1.27 3.67 -9.63
N GLN A 64 -2.27 3.04 -9.01
CA GLN A 64 -2.10 2.13 -7.88
C GLN A 64 -2.38 0.68 -8.27
N LEU A 65 -2.03 -0.26 -7.39
CA LEU A 65 -2.42 -1.66 -7.60
C LEU A 65 -3.93 -1.80 -7.37
N THR A 66 -4.60 -2.47 -8.30
CA THR A 66 -5.99 -2.91 -8.14
C THR A 66 -6.10 -3.86 -6.94
N GLU A 67 -7.32 -4.12 -6.45
CA GLU A 67 -7.52 -5.09 -5.37
C GLU A 67 -6.92 -6.46 -5.73
N LYS A 68 -7.12 -6.90 -6.97
CA LYS A 68 -6.53 -8.13 -7.51
C LYS A 68 -5.01 -8.06 -7.59
N GLY A 69 -4.44 -6.94 -8.05
CA GLY A 69 -2.98 -6.75 -8.02
C GLY A 69 -2.39 -6.80 -6.61
N ARG A 70 -3.13 -6.34 -5.58
CA ARG A 70 -2.72 -6.41 -4.17
C ARG A 70 -2.79 -7.83 -3.62
N THR A 71 -3.87 -8.56 -3.89
CA THR A 71 -4.01 -9.95 -3.45
C THR A 71 -2.98 -10.85 -4.12
N ASP A 72 -2.72 -10.69 -5.42
CA ASP A 72 -1.70 -11.44 -6.15
C ASP A 72 -0.29 -11.18 -5.60
N ARG A 73 0.01 -9.93 -5.26
CA ARG A 73 1.28 -9.56 -4.63
C ARG A 73 1.46 -10.22 -3.27
N LEU A 74 0.39 -10.32 -2.50
CA LEU A 74 0.39 -10.96 -1.20
C LEU A 74 0.56 -12.47 -1.33
N ALA A 75 -0.21 -13.11 -2.23
CA ALA A 75 -0.10 -14.52 -2.56
C ALA A 75 1.31 -14.89 -3.03
N TYR A 76 1.94 -14.04 -3.87
CA TYR A 76 3.32 -14.25 -4.31
C TYR A 76 4.31 -14.35 -3.14
N ARG A 77 4.14 -13.54 -2.09
CA ARG A 77 5.01 -13.58 -0.90
C ARG A 77 4.74 -14.83 -0.07
N TYR A 78 3.48 -15.18 0.14
CA TYR A 78 3.11 -16.37 0.91
C TYR A 78 3.56 -17.66 0.21
N ASN A 79 3.34 -17.78 -1.10
CA ASN A 79 3.77 -18.94 -1.87
C ASN A 79 5.29 -19.15 -1.75
N ARG A 80 6.08 -18.07 -1.78
CA ARG A 80 7.53 -18.16 -1.56
C ARG A 80 7.91 -18.62 -0.15
N GLY A 81 7.19 -18.16 0.87
CA GLY A 81 7.35 -18.64 2.25
C GLY A 81 6.99 -20.12 2.39
N MET A 82 5.87 -20.54 1.80
CA MET A 82 5.41 -21.94 1.81
C MET A 82 6.43 -22.87 1.15
N ILE A 83 7.00 -22.48 0.01
CA ILE A 83 8.06 -23.25 -0.65
C ILE A 83 9.27 -23.40 0.27
N PHE A 84 9.69 -22.33 0.94
CA PHE A 84 10.82 -22.37 1.87
C PHE A 84 10.56 -23.31 3.05
N VAL A 85 9.37 -23.26 3.64
CA VAL A 85 8.96 -24.16 4.74
C VAL A 85 8.93 -25.62 4.27
N ALA A 86 8.36 -25.89 3.09
CA ALA A 86 8.33 -27.23 2.52
C ALA A 86 9.75 -27.80 2.33
N LEU A 87 10.69 -26.99 1.83
CA LEU A 87 12.10 -27.38 1.70
C LEU A 87 12.75 -27.69 3.05
N LEU A 88 12.47 -26.91 4.10
CA LEU A 88 12.98 -27.16 5.44
C LEU A 88 12.44 -28.46 6.03
N ILE A 89 11.15 -28.76 5.82
CA ILE A 89 10.55 -30.02 6.26
C ILE A 89 11.29 -31.19 5.61
N VAL A 90 11.42 -31.17 4.27
CA VAL A 90 12.15 -32.22 3.52
C VAL A 90 13.59 -32.36 4.02
N ALA A 91 14.31 -31.24 4.19
CA ALA A 91 15.68 -31.25 4.68
C ALA A 91 15.80 -31.86 6.09
N THR A 92 14.83 -31.56 6.97
CA THR A 92 14.78 -32.09 8.34
C THR A 92 14.57 -33.60 8.33
N TYR A 93 13.64 -34.09 7.51
CA TYR A 93 13.42 -35.53 7.34
C TYR A 93 14.64 -36.26 6.78
N LEU A 94 15.29 -35.68 5.77
CA LEU A 94 16.53 -36.23 5.23
C LEU A 94 17.63 -36.28 6.29
N PHE A 95 17.80 -35.22 7.08
CA PHE A 95 18.75 -35.19 8.18
C PHE A 95 18.48 -36.29 9.21
N PHE A 96 17.22 -36.43 9.67
CA PHE A 96 16.84 -37.50 10.60
C PHE A 96 17.07 -38.89 10.01
N PHE A 97 16.75 -39.09 8.74
CA PHE A 97 16.99 -40.35 8.04
C PHE A 97 18.47 -40.71 8.03
N PHE A 98 19.34 -39.77 7.61
CA PHE A 98 20.78 -40.00 7.57
C PHE A 98 21.41 -40.19 8.96
N VAL A 99 20.87 -39.58 10.01
CA VAL A 99 21.38 -39.74 11.38
C VAL A 99 20.92 -41.04 12.04
N ASN A 100 19.73 -41.56 11.71
CA ASN A 100 19.17 -42.76 12.36
C ASN A 100 19.41 -44.05 11.58
N PHE A 101 19.58 -43.99 10.26
CA PHE A 101 19.76 -45.17 9.40
C PHE A 101 21.19 -45.35 8.88
N ASN A 102 22.15 -44.55 9.37
CA ASN A 102 23.59 -44.68 9.14
C ASN A 102 24.28 -44.87 10.49
#